data_AF-A0A8S7Y9Z0-F1
#
_entry.id   AF-A0A8S7Y9Z0-F1
#
_cell.length_a   1.000
_cell.length_b   1.000
_cell.length_c   1.000
_cell.angle_alpha   90.00
_cell.angle_beta   90.00
_cell.angle_gamma   90.00
#
_symmetry.space_group_name_H-M   'P 1'
#
loop_
_entity.id
_entity.type
_entity.pdbx_description
1 polymer ?
#
loop_
_entity_poly.entity_id
_entity_poly.type
_entity_poly.pdbx_seq_one_letter_code
_entity_poly.pdbx_strand_id
1 'polypeptide(L)'
;MAWHTVQETLKLTGKSRSQLYRDMAKGLVSYRTGKNDRREFETSELIRAYGELRTSETPKRHKEGHSKSVVSQAENAQLDVIQQKLDALQQTV
;
A
#
# COMPACT_ATOMS: atom_id res chain seq x y z
N MET A 1 15.39 -0.14 18.86
CA MET A 1 15.10 -0.44 17.44
C MET A 1 13.73 -1.09 17.32
N ALA A 2 13.24 -1.38 16.10
CA ALA A 2 11.90 -1.94 15.87
C ALA A 2 11.89 -3.48 15.83
N TRP A 3 10.79 -4.08 16.31
CA TRP A 3 10.51 -5.51 16.31
C TRP A 3 9.52 -5.87 15.21
N HIS A 4 9.80 -6.93 14.47
CA HIS A 4 9.02 -7.35 13.30
C HIS A 4 8.49 -8.76 13.49
N THR A 5 7.24 -8.97 13.10
CA THR A 5 6.66 -10.30 12.99
C THR A 5 7.34 -11.12 11.90
N VAL A 6 7.07 -12.43 11.87
CA VAL A 6 7.47 -13.31 10.76
C VAL A 6 7.05 -12.72 9.40
N GLN A 7 5.82 -12.23 9.27
CA GLN A 7 5.32 -11.74 7.98
C GLN A 7 6.04 -10.47 7.51
N GLU A 8 6.30 -9.53 8.41
CA GLU A 8 7.09 -8.33 8.11
C GLU A 8 8.53 -8.69 7.76
N THR A 9 9.12 -9.63 8.48
CA THR A 9 10.47 -10.14 8.20
C THR A 9 10.59 -10.70 6.78
N LEU A 10 9.59 -11.43 6.31
CA LEU A 10 9.59 -11.96 4.93
C LEU A 10 9.53 -10.82 3.90
N LYS A 11 8.76 -9.76 4.16
CA LYS A 11 8.70 -8.58 3.28
C LYS A 11 10.02 -7.82 3.26
N LEU A 12 10.63 -7.61 4.43
CA LEU A 12 11.88 -6.87 4.59
C LEU A 12 13.08 -7.63 4.02
N THR A 13 13.18 -8.93 4.26
CA THR A 13 14.34 -9.74 3.82
C THR A 13 14.16 -10.29 2.41
N GLY A 14 12.91 -10.38 1.92
CA GLY A 14 12.59 -11.04 0.66
C GLY A 14 12.78 -12.55 0.65
N LYS A 15 13.04 -13.17 1.82
CA LYS A 15 13.22 -14.61 1.94
C LYS A 15 11.88 -15.32 1.97
N SER A 16 11.89 -16.60 1.60
CA SER A 16 10.72 -17.46 1.76
C SER A 16 10.55 -17.88 3.22
N ARG A 17 9.30 -18.21 3.60
CA ARG A 17 8.97 -18.65 4.95
C ARG A 17 9.77 -19.90 5.38
N SER A 18 9.92 -20.86 4.47
CA SER A 18 10.68 -22.09 4.73
C SER A 18 12.17 -21.82 4.94
N GLN A 19 12.75 -20.86 4.20
CA GLN A 19 14.13 -20.45 4.44
C GLN A 19 14.29 -19.81 5.82
N LEU A 20 13.40 -18.88 6.17
CA LEU A 20 13.44 -18.20 7.47
C LEU A 20 13.35 -19.21 8.63
N TYR A 21 12.48 -20.22 8.55
CA TYR A 21 12.42 -21.26 9.58
C TYR A 21 13.66 -22.15 9.63
N ARG A 22 14.27 -22.47 8.48
CA ARG A 22 15.57 -23.18 8.46
C ARG A 22 16.67 -22.35 9.11
N ASP A 23 16.68 -21.04 8.86
CA ASP A 23 17.66 -20.13 9.44
C ASP A 23 17.49 -20.02 10.96
N MET A 24 16.24 -20.00 11.45
CA MET A 24 15.96 -20.11 12.89
C MET A 24 16.48 -21.43 13.45
N ALA A 25 16.20 -22.56 12.79
CA ALA A 25 16.65 -23.88 13.25
C ALA A 25 18.18 -24.02 13.27
N LYS A 26 18.87 -23.29 12.39
CA LYS A 26 20.33 -23.22 12.33
C LYS A 26 20.94 -22.19 13.29
N GLY A 27 20.13 -21.41 13.99
CA GLY A 27 20.61 -20.30 14.84
C GLY A 27 21.21 -19.13 14.06
N LEU A 28 20.94 -19.02 12.75
CA LEU A 28 21.41 -17.89 11.95
C LEU A 28 20.74 -16.58 12.36
N VAL A 29 19.50 -16.66 12.85
CA VAL A 29 18.70 -15.52 13.28
C VAL A 29 18.05 -15.82 14.63
N SER A 30 18.13 -14.84 15.53
CA SER A 30 17.52 -14.86 16.84
C SER A 30 16.12 -14.23 16.79
N TYR A 31 15.22 -14.74 17.62
CA TYR A 31 13.88 -14.19 17.80
C TYR A 31 13.51 -14.21 19.27
N ARG A 32 12.53 -13.40 19.63
CA ARG A 32 11.84 -13.50 20.91
C ARG A 32 10.40 -13.92 20.71
N THR A 33 9.78 -14.37 21.79
CA THR A 33 8.33 -14.51 21.86
C THR A 33 7.72 -13.19 22.30
N GLY A 34 6.90 -12.58 21.43
CA GLY A 34 6.20 -11.33 21.70
C GLY A 34 4.91 -11.52 22.50
N LYS A 35 4.15 -10.43 22.69
CA LYS A 35 2.94 -10.40 23.54
C LYS A 35 1.83 -11.35 23.11
N ASN A 36 1.80 -11.73 21.83
CA ASN A 36 0.77 -12.60 21.25
C ASN A 36 1.27 -14.05 21.05
N ASP A 37 2.32 -14.45 21.77
CA ASP A 37 3.02 -15.73 21.59
C ASP A 37 3.58 -15.92 20.16
N ARG A 38 3.76 -14.80 19.45
CA ARG A 38 4.29 -14.76 18.08
C ARG A 38 5.79 -14.50 18.11
N ARG A 39 6.52 -15.13 17.20
CA ARG A 39 7.96 -14.88 17.01
C ARG A 39 8.17 -13.50 16.40
N GLU A 40 9.02 -12.72 17.05
CA GLU A 40 9.41 -11.38 16.64
C GLU A 40 10.93 -11.27 16.48
N PHE A 41 11.36 -10.51 15.47
CA PHE A 41 12.74 -10.32 15.07
C PHE A 41 13.13 -8.86 15.22
N GLU A 42 14.31 -8.60 15.78
CA GLU A 42 14.82 -7.24 15.86
C GLU A 42 15.39 -6.80 14.50
N THR A 43 15.20 -5.54 14.14
CA THR A 43 15.73 -4.98 12.87
C THR A 43 17.25 -5.15 12.73
N SER A 44 18.03 -4.92 13.81
CA SER A 44 19.48 -5.13 13.86
C SER A 44 19.87 -6.56 13.54
N GLU A 45 19.14 -7.52 14.11
CA GLU A 45 19.39 -8.94 13.91
C GLU A 45 19.12 -9.36 12.46
N LEU A 46 18.06 -8.81 11.86
CA LEU A 46 17.78 -9.01 10.44
C LEU A 46 18.88 -8.41 9.55
N ILE A 47 19.39 -7.22 9.88
CA ILE A 47 20.50 -6.60 9.15
C ILE A 47 21.79 -7.42 9.30
N ARG A 48 22.09 -7.93 10.50
CA ARG A 48 23.25 -8.77 10.74
C ARG A 48 23.20 -10.08 9.94
N ALA A 49 22.03 -10.74 9.93
CA ALA A 49 21.88 -12.05 9.30
C ALA A 49 21.74 -11.98 7.78
N TYR A 50 21.09 -10.93 7.25
CA TYR A 50 20.69 -10.86 5.84
C TYR A 50 21.27 -9.66 5.08
N GLY A 51 21.94 -8.74 5.77
CA GLY A 51 22.44 -7.50 5.19
C GLY A 51 21.36 -6.44 5.04
N GLU A 52 21.51 -5.58 4.04
CA GLU A 52 20.57 -4.49 3.78
C GLU A 52 19.14 -5.03 3.52
N LEU A 53 18.18 -4.49 4.27
CA LEU A 53 16.77 -4.87 4.16
C LEU A 53 16.13 -4.15 2.98
N ARG A 54 15.17 -4.80 2.33
CA ARG A 54 14.36 -4.21 1.26
C ARG A 54 13.64 -2.99 1.82
N THR A 55 13.94 -1.84 1.25
CA THR A 55 13.07 -0.67 1.36
C THR A 55 11.75 -1.04 0.68
N SER A 56 10.65 -1.00 1.42
CA SER A 56 9.33 -1.02 0.80
C SER A 56 9.24 0.21 -0.10
N GLU A 57 9.52 0.05 -1.38
CA GLU A 57 9.29 1.11 -2.35
C GLU A 57 7.81 1.48 -2.22
N THR A 58 7.54 2.73 -1.82
CA THR A 58 6.19 3.30 -1.94
C THR A 58 5.73 3.01 -3.36
N PRO A 59 4.56 2.38 -3.56
CA PRO A 59 4.10 2.04 -4.91
C PRO A 59 4.21 3.29 -5.79
N LYS A 60 4.89 3.14 -6.93
CA LYS A 60 5.11 4.23 -7.88
C LYS A 60 3.78 4.93 -8.10
N ARG A 61 3.72 6.24 -7.80
CA ARG A 61 2.52 7.06 -7.96
C ARG A 61 1.88 6.72 -9.30
N HIS A 62 0.64 6.24 -9.29
CA HIS A 62 -0.12 5.98 -10.51
C HIS A 62 -0.07 7.25 -11.37
N LYS A 63 0.53 7.14 -12.56
CA LYS A 63 0.62 8.25 -13.53
C LYS A 63 -0.57 8.32 -14.47
N GLU A 64 -1.47 7.34 -14.41
CA GLU A 64 -2.71 7.35 -15.17
C GLU A 64 -3.69 8.31 -14.48
N GLY A 65 -3.63 9.59 -14.85
CA GLY A 65 -4.75 10.48 -14.66
C GLY A 65 -5.94 9.96 -15.44
N HIS A 66 -7.16 10.09 -14.90
CA HIS A 66 -8.38 9.77 -15.65
C HIS A 66 -8.31 10.40 -17.04
N SER A 67 -8.32 9.56 -18.09
CA SER A 67 -8.55 10.02 -19.45
C SER A 67 -9.86 10.79 -19.44
N LYS A 68 -9.80 12.07 -19.81
CA LYS A 68 -10.95 12.97 -19.90
C LYS A 68 -12.04 12.22 -20.68
N SER A 69 -13.07 11.75 -19.98
CA SER A 69 -14.20 11.08 -20.61
C SER A 69 -14.74 12.04 -21.66
N VAL A 70 -14.87 11.56 -22.90
CA VAL A 70 -15.57 12.30 -23.95
C VAL A 70 -17.01 12.39 -23.45
N VAL A 71 -17.36 13.54 -22.87
CA VAL A 71 -18.70 13.91 -22.41
C VAL A 71 -19.64 13.54 -23.55
N SER A 72 -20.46 12.53 -23.30
CA SER A 72 -21.34 11.97 -24.33
C SER A 72 -22.37 13.05 -24.68
N GLN A 73 -22.72 13.19 -25.96
CA GLN A 73 -23.66 14.22 -26.46
C GLN A 73 -24.94 14.39 -25.61
N ALA A 74 -25.37 13.32 -24.92
CA ALA A 74 -26.51 13.27 -24.01
C ALA A 74 -26.34 14.10 -22.72
N GLU A 75 -25.12 14.23 -22.18
CA GLU A 75 -24.84 15.01 -20.97
C GLU A 75 -24.92 16.53 -21.26
N ASN A 76 -24.51 16.95 -22.46
CA ASN A 76 -24.64 18.35 -22.89
C ASN A 76 -26.11 18.78 -23.04
N ALA A 77 -26.98 17.91 -23.55
CA ALA A 77 -28.41 18.21 -23.69
C ALA A 77 -29.09 18.46 -22.33
N GLN A 78 -28.63 17.80 -21.27
CA GLN A 78 -29.15 18.02 -19.91
C GLN A 78 -28.72 19.38 -19.35
N LEU A 79 -27.50 19.82 -19.66
CA LEU A 79 -26.99 21.13 -19.24
C LEU A 79 -27.76 22.28 -19.89
N ASP A 80 -28.09 22.17 -21.19
CA ASP A 80 -28.86 23.19 -21.91
C ASP A 80 -30.28 23.35 -21.32
N VAL A 81 -30.93 22.25 -20.99
CA VAL A 81 -32.26 22.26 -20.36
C VAL A 81 -32.22 22.89 -18.97
N ILE A 82 -31.16 22.61 -18.20
CA ILE A 82 -30.98 23.22 -16.87
C ILE A 82 -30.75 24.73 -17.00
N GLN A 83 -29.96 25.18 -17.98
CA GLN A 83 -29.71 26.60 -18.20
C GLN A 83 -31.01 27.35 -18.59
N GLN A 84 -31.81 26.81 -19.51
CA GLN A 84 -33.09 27.42 -19.89
C GLN A 84 -34.04 27.58 -18.70
N LYS A 85 -34.10 26.58 -17.80
CA LYS A 85 -34.92 26.67 -16.59
C LYS A 85 -34.43 27.76 -15.64
N LEU A 86 -33.12 27.94 -15.51
CA LEU A 86 -32.55 28.99 -14.68
C LEU A 86 -32.90 30.39 -15.22
N ASP A 87 -32.76 30.59 -16.53
CA ASP A 87 -33.04 31.88 -17.18
C ASP A 87 -34.52 32.26 -17.03
N ALA A 88 -35.44 31.30 -17.23
CA ALA A 88 -36.88 31.51 -17.04
C ALA A 88 -37.23 31.89 -15.59
N LEU A 89 -36.54 31.30 -14.62
CA LEU A 89 -36.73 31.60 -13.20
C LEU A 89 -36.18 32.99 -12.84
N GLN A 90 -35.07 33.40 -13.44
CA GLN A 90 -34.50 34.74 -13.26
C GLN A 90 -35.36 35.85 -13.87
N GLN A 91 -36.10 35.59 -14.94
CA GLN A 91 -37.02 36.56 -15.55
C GLN A 91 -38.33 36.76 -14.76
N THR A 92 -38.58 35.92 -13.75
CA THR A 92 -39.80 35.96 -12.93
C THR A 92 -39.63 36.81 -11.65
N VAL A 93 -38.45 37.42 -11.44
CA VAL A 93 -38.12 38.35 -10.34
C VAL A 93 -37.92 39.75 -10.89
#